data_AF-A0A375YGX0-F1
#
_entry.id   AF-A0A375YGX0-F1
#
_cell.length_a   1.000
_cell.length_b   1.000
_cell.length_c   1.000
_cell.angle_alpha   90.00
_cell.angle_beta   90.00
_cell.angle_gamma   90.00
#
_symmetry.space_group_name_H-M   'P 1'
#
loop_
_entity.id
_entity.type
_entity.pdbx_description
1 polymer ?
#
loop_
_entity_poly.entity_id
_entity_poly.type
_entity_poly.pdbx_seq_one_letter_code
_entity_poly.pdbx_strand_id
1 'polypeptide(L)'
;MTPRDRYQTWDAAYVLGALARDDRHEYEDHLSDCPSCRTAVAELSGIPAVLSMLDLDEVSALDDEQPEPPLRPEVLTSVIDRVRARRRRTRAMTLAAVAVAAAMLSLALALVVKPELFGRDARTDEQASAPLLTMAKVSETPINASVALTGYGWGTRIDMACSYGDWGQSPHSTPPQDLGMVVVGHDGTRSQIATWLGLSGATALPSGTTPMAADDIKAVQLVSTHDGRVLLEKQL
;
A
#
# COMPACT_ATOMS: atom_id res chain seq x y z
N MET A 1 6.47 -11.29 -5.61
CA MET A 1 6.95 -11.73 -4.29
C MET A 1 6.12 -12.93 -3.88
N THR A 2 6.55 -14.13 -4.26
CA THR A 2 5.85 -15.38 -3.96
C THR A 2 5.91 -15.64 -2.45
N PRO A 3 4.84 -16.18 -1.82
CA PRO A 3 4.90 -16.56 -0.42
C PRO A 3 6.07 -17.53 -0.21
N ARG A 4 7.03 -17.18 0.66
CA ARG A 4 8.08 -18.11 1.05
C ARG A 4 7.42 -19.28 1.76
N ASP A 5 7.61 -20.47 1.22
CA ASP A 5 7.22 -21.70 1.88
C ASP A 5 8.03 -21.81 3.19
N ARG A 6 7.35 -22.00 4.33
CA ARG A 6 7.97 -22.05 5.66
C ARG A 6 9.02 -23.15 5.78
N TYR A 7 8.91 -24.19 4.96
CA TYR A 7 9.84 -25.33 4.91
C TYR A 7 11.22 -24.96 4.35
N GLN A 8 11.38 -23.80 3.69
CA GLN A 8 12.67 -23.33 3.18
C GLN A 8 13.68 -22.99 4.27
N THR A 9 13.25 -22.78 5.52
CA THR A 9 14.15 -22.43 6.64
C THR A 9 14.41 -23.60 7.58
N TRP A 10 13.94 -24.80 7.25
CA TRP A 10 13.96 -25.97 8.13
C TRP A 10 15.11 -26.94 7.79
N ASP A 11 15.78 -26.74 6.66
CA ASP A 11 16.87 -27.58 6.13
C ASP A 11 18.03 -27.73 7.12
N ALA A 12 18.57 -26.62 7.64
CA ALA A 12 19.68 -26.64 8.59
C ALA A 12 19.27 -27.26 9.94
N ALA A 13 18.07 -26.93 10.44
CA ALA A 13 17.55 -27.48 11.69
C ALA A 13 17.29 -28.99 11.58
N TYR A 14 16.81 -29.46 10.43
CA TYR A 14 16.64 -30.88 10.14
C TYR A 14 17.98 -31.61 10.12
N VAL A 15 18.95 -31.11 9.36
CA VAL A 15 20.29 -31.73 9.21
C VAL A 15 21.06 -31.78 10.54
N LEU A 16 20.93 -30.75 11.37
CA LEU A 16 21.56 -30.70 12.70
C LEU A 16 20.74 -31.42 13.79
N GLY A 17 19.59 -32.00 13.45
CA GLY A 17 18.74 -32.70 14.41
C GLY A 17 18.10 -31.80 15.47
N ALA A 18 17.95 -30.50 15.18
CA ALA A 18 17.42 -29.49 16.09
C ALA A 18 15.88 -29.31 15.99
N LEU A 19 15.23 -29.92 15.00
CA LEU A 19 13.77 -29.92 14.90
C LEU A 19 13.12 -30.75 16.02
N ALA A 20 11.99 -30.27 16.52
CA ALA A 20 11.12 -31.06 17.38
C ALA A 20 10.61 -32.29 16.64
N ARG A 21 10.20 -33.34 17.37
CA ARG A 21 9.76 -34.61 16.75
C ARG A 21 8.61 -34.41 15.75
N ASP A 22 7.61 -33.62 16.12
CA ASP A 22 6.43 -33.39 15.27
C ASP A 22 6.80 -32.59 14.02
N ASP A 23 7.61 -31.53 14.16
CA ASP A 23 8.12 -30.74 13.04
C ASP A 23 9.01 -31.57 12.10
N ARG A 24 9.81 -32.48 12.65
CA ARG A 24 10.65 -33.38 11.85
C ARG A 24 9.79 -34.31 11.00
N HIS A 25 8.74 -34.91 11.55
CA HIS A 25 7.83 -35.76 10.78
C HIS A 25 7.12 -34.97 9.67
N GLU A 26 6.62 -33.78 10.00
CA GLU A 26 6.01 -32.88 9.02
C GLU A 26 6.97 -32.52 7.88
N TYR A 27 8.25 -32.29 8.20
CA TYR A 27 9.27 -31.97 7.22
C TYR A 27 9.62 -33.17 6.33
N GLU A 28 9.70 -34.37 6.90
CA GLU A 28 9.95 -35.61 6.14
C GLU A 28 8.83 -35.90 5.12
N ASP A 29 7.57 -35.64 5.51
CA ASP A 29 6.43 -35.73 4.59
C ASP A 29 6.59 -34.71 3.43
N HIS A 30 6.91 -33.45 3.74
CA HIS A 30 7.15 -32.43 2.72
C HIS A 30 8.32 -32.77 1.79
N LEU A 31 9.41 -33.33 2.32
CA LEU A 31 10.58 -33.75 1.54
C LEU A 31 10.24 -34.83 0.51
N SER A 32 9.15 -35.58 0.68
CA SER A 32 8.69 -36.57 -0.31
C SER A 32 8.22 -35.89 -1.61
N ASP A 33 7.58 -34.72 -1.50
CA ASP A 33 6.94 -34.03 -2.62
C ASP A 33 7.71 -32.80 -3.12
N CYS A 34 8.74 -32.33 -2.40
CA CYS A 34 9.47 -31.09 -2.71
C CYS A 34 10.94 -31.31 -3.12
N PRO A 35 11.27 -31.30 -4.44
CA PRO A 35 12.64 -31.46 -4.93
C PRO A 35 13.61 -30.37 -4.46
N SER A 36 13.14 -29.12 -4.31
CA SER A 36 13.99 -28.01 -3.87
C SER A 36 14.45 -28.16 -2.42
N CYS A 37 13.57 -28.60 -1.52
CA CYS A 37 13.94 -28.85 -0.12
C CYS A 37 14.85 -30.07 0.01
N ARG A 38 14.66 -31.12 -0.81
CA ARG A 38 15.62 -32.25 -0.87
C ARG A 38 17.02 -31.80 -1.30
N THR A 39 17.09 -30.88 -2.27
CA THR A 39 18.36 -30.31 -2.74
C THR A 39 19.05 -29.52 -1.63
N ALA A 40 18.30 -28.66 -0.93
CA ALA A 40 18.82 -27.88 0.20
C ALA A 40 19.38 -28.78 1.33
N VAL A 41 18.66 -29.85 1.70
CA VAL A 41 19.17 -30.83 2.69
C VAL A 41 20.44 -31.52 2.20
N ALA A 42 20.51 -31.90 0.92
CA ALA A 42 21.68 -32.55 0.35
C ALA A 42 22.92 -31.64 0.38
N GLU A 43 22.77 -30.34 0.09
CA GLU A 43 23.84 -29.34 0.16
C GLU A 43 24.43 -29.19 1.56
N LEU A 44 23.61 -29.35 2.61
CA LEU A 44 24.02 -29.20 4.00
C LEU A 44 24.46 -30.52 4.66
N SER A 45 24.20 -31.68 4.05
CA SER A 45 24.40 -33.01 4.65
C SER A 45 25.84 -33.32 5.11
N GLY A 46 26.85 -32.62 4.57
CA GLY A 46 28.24 -32.75 4.99
C GLY A 46 28.61 -31.97 6.27
N ILE A 47 27.81 -30.98 6.67
CA ILE A 47 28.11 -30.09 7.81
C ILE A 47 28.19 -30.84 9.14
N PRO A 48 27.26 -31.75 9.50
CA PRO A 48 27.34 -32.48 10.76
C PRO A 48 28.64 -33.27 10.92
N ALA A 49 29.17 -33.84 9.82
CA ALA A 49 30.43 -34.56 9.85
C ALA A 49 31.61 -33.64 10.18
N VAL A 50 31.64 -32.42 9.60
CA VAL A 50 32.68 -31.43 9.92
C VAL A 50 32.57 -30.95 11.36
N LEU A 51 31.35 -30.69 11.84
CA LEU A 51 31.11 -30.28 13.22
C LEU A 51 31.47 -31.38 14.23
N SER A 52 31.34 -32.66 13.86
CA SER A 52 31.72 -33.79 14.73
C SER A 52 33.23 -33.93 14.94
N MET A 53 34.05 -33.21 14.17
CA MET A 53 35.51 -33.17 14.36
C MET A 53 35.94 -32.17 15.45
N LEU A 54 35.02 -31.33 15.94
CA LEU A 54 35.32 -30.36 16.99
C LEU A 54 34.98 -30.96 18.35
N ASP A 55 35.93 -30.90 19.28
CA ASP A 55 35.68 -31.23 20.68
C ASP A 55 35.07 -30.03 21.40
N LEU A 56 34.07 -30.29 22.26
CA LEU A 56 33.36 -29.22 22.99
C LEU A 56 34.32 -28.42 23.89
N ASP A 57 35.35 -29.07 24.43
CA ASP A 57 36.37 -28.44 25.26
C ASP A 57 37.26 -27.50 24.43
N GLU A 58 37.57 -27.84 23.17
CA GLU A 58 38.32 -26.97 22.25
C GLU A 58 37.50 -25.74 21.84
N VAL A 59 36.19 -25.91 21.61
CA VAL A 59 35.28 -24.79 21.32
C VAL A 59 35.13 -23.87 22.53
N SER A 60 35.01 -24.44 23.73
CA SER A 60 34.85 -23.66 24.97
C SER A 60 36.11 -22.85 25.30
N ALA A 61 37.30 -23.39 24.99
CA ALA A 61 38.57 -22.68 25.17
C ALA A 61 38.69 -21.43 24.28
N LEU A 62 38.06 -21.41 23.11
CA LEU A 62 38.03 -20.24 22.23
C LEU A 62 37.23 -19.07 22.83
N ASP A 63 36.21 -19.36 23.64
CA ASP A 63 35.42 -18.34 24.35
C ASP A 63 36.22 -17.70 25.51
N ASP A 64 37.10 -18.48 26.15
CA ASP A 64 37.97 -17.98 27.23
C ASP A 64 39.17 -17.14 26.71
N GLU A 65 39.58 -17.33 25.45
CA GLU A 65 40.69 -16.59 24.82
C GLU A 65 40.29 -15.25 24.21
N GLN A 66 39.00 -14.97 24.03
CA GLN A 66 38.54 -13.66 23.58
C GLN A 66 38.24 -12.77 24.78
N PRO A 67 39.12 -11.82 25.16
CA PRO A 67 38.71 -10.78 26.09
C PRO A 67 37.54 -10.04 25.44
N GLU A 68 36.37 -10.09 26.07
CA GLU A 68 35.24 -9.25 25.67
C GLU A 68 35.79 -7.83 25.45
N PRO A 69 35.69 -7.28 24.23
CA PRO A 69 36.26 -5.97 23.97
C PRO A 69 35.66 -5.01 24.98
N PRO A 70 36.49 -4.26 25.74
CA PRO A 70 35.98 -3.44 26.82
C PRO A 70 34.89 -2.54 26.25
N LEU A 71 33.70 -2.58 26.87
CA LEU A 71 32.56 -1.74 26.48
C LEU A 71 33.08 -0.31 26.41
N ARG A 72 33.26 0.20 25.18
CA ARG A 72 33.99 1.45 25.02
C ARG A 72 33.17 2.55 25.70
N PRO A 73 33.73 3.28 26.68
CA PRO A 73 32.98 4.26 27.46
C PRO A 73 32.35 5.35 26.56
N GLU A 74 32.89 5.55 25.36
CA GLU A 74 32.34 6.42 24.32
C GLU A 74 30.96 5.95 23.82
N VAL A 75 30.71 4.64 23.71
CA VAL A 75 29.40 4.13 23.25
C VAL A 75 28.34 4.34 24.33
N LEU A 76 28.68 4.04 25.59
CA LEU A 76 27.80 4.27 26.75
C LEU A 76 27.43 5.74 26.92
N THR A 77 28.42 6.63 26.86
CA THR A 77 28.20 8.08 26.93
C THR A 77 27.38 8.58 25.74
N SER A 78 27.65 8.09 24.52
CA SER A 78 26.86 8.46 23.34
C SER A 78 25.40 8.06 23.45
N VAL A 79 25.10 6.87 24.00
CA VAL A 79 23.73 6.40 24.21
C VAL A 79 23.02 7.22 25.29
N ILE A 80 23.71 7.52 26.40
CA ILE A 80 23.16 8.37 27.48
C ILE A 80 22.85 9.77 26.94
N ASP A 81 23.74 10.36 26.15
CA ASP A 81 23.52 11.67 25.55
C ASP A 81 22.41 11.65 24.50
N ARG A 82 22.31 10.57 23.70
CA ARG A 82 21.19 10.36 22.76
C ARG A 82 19.84 10.28 23.50
N VAL A 83 19.79 9.55 24.61
CA VAL A 83 18.59 9.42 25.45
C VAL A 83 18.23 10.74 26.12
N ARG A 84 19.22 11.49 26.64
CA ARG A 84 19.00 12.82 27.23
C ARG A 84 18.50 13.81 26.19
N ALA A 85 19.08 13.83 24.99
CA ALA A 85 18.65 14.68 23.89
C ALA A 85 17.20 14.34 23.45
N ARG A 86 16.86 13.04 23.37
CA ARG A 86 15.50 12.59 23.06
C ARG A 86 14.50 13.02 24.15
N ARG A 87 14.84 12.85 25.43
CA ARG A 87 13.98 13.29 26.55
C ARG A 87 13.80 14.82 26.60
N ARG A 88 14.83 15.59 26.26
CA ARG A 88 14.71 17.06 26.15
C ARG A 88 13.81 17.45 24.99
N ARG A 89 13.94 16.81 23.82
CA ARG A 89 13.07 17.03 22.67
C ARG A 89 11.63 16.66 22.97
N THR A 90 11.36 15.52 23.60
CA THR A 90 9.99 15.14 23.95
C THR A 90 9.39 16.11 24.96
N ARG A 91 10.14 16.52 26.00
CA ARG A 91 9.68 17.56 26.95
C ARG A 91 9.41 18.91 26.29
N ALA A 92 10.28 19.32 25.36
CA ALA A 92 10.09 20.55 24.59
C ALA A 92 8.86 20.45 23.69
N MET A 93 8.63 19.30 23.05
CA MET A 93 7.44 19.04 22.24
C MET A 93 6.16 19.01 23.08
N THR A 94 6.18 18.44 24.28
CA THR A 94 5.02 18.46 25.18
C THR A 94 4.71 19.87 25.69
N LEU A 95 5.74 20.66 26.03
CA LEU A 95 5.56 22.05 26.43
C LEU A 95 5.06 22.91 25.26
N ALA A 96 5.60 22.69 24.06
CA ALA A 96 5.12 23.32 22.83
C ALA A 96 3.66 22.95 22.54
N ALA A 97 3.27 21.68 22.69
CA ALA A 97 1.90 21.23 22.52
C ALA A 97 0.94 21.89 23.52
N VAL A 98 1.34 22.04 24.78
CA VAL A 98 0.55 22.76 25.81
C VAL A 98 0.45 24.25 25.47
N ALA A 99 1.54 24.88 25.03
CA ALA A 99 1.53 26.28 24.60
C ALA A 99 0.63 26.50 23.36
N VAL A 100 0.68 25.57 22.40
CA VAL A 100 -0.20 25.57 21.22
C VAL A 100 -1.66 25.38 21.65
N ALA A 101 -1.97 24.46 22.57
CA ALA A 101 -3.34 24.28 23.07
C ALA A 101 -3.87 25.55 23.76
N ALA A 102 -3.04 26.21 24.57
CA ALA A 102 -3.39 27.49 25.21
C ALA A 102 -3.58 28.63 24.18
N ALA A 103 -2.73 28.68 23.14
CA ALA A 103 -2.85 29.63 22.04
C ALA A 103 -4.10 29.38 21.18
N MET A 104 -4.45 28.11 20.92
CA MET A 104 -5.66 27.72 20.19
C MET A 104 -6.92 28.06 20.97
N LEU A 105 -6.93 27.85 22.29
CA LEU A 105 -8.05 28.25 23.16
C LEU A 105 -8.24 29.77 23.20
N SER A 106 -7.14 30.54 23.26
CA SER A 106 -7.21 32.00 23.22
C SER A 106 -7.59 32.53 21.84
N LEU A 107 -7.16 31.88 20.75
CA LEU A 107 -7.56 32.20 19.38
C LEU A 107 -9.04 31.84 19.11
N ALA A 108 -9.52 30.69 19.58
CA ALA A 108 -10.93 30.31 19.50
C ALA A 108 -11.82 31.30 20.27
N LEU A 109 -11.38 31.73 21.45
CA LEU A 109 -12.07 32.77 22.22
C LEU A 109 -12.07 34.12 21.49
N ALA A 110 -10.96 34.50 20.84
CA ALA A 110 -10.89 35.72 20.04
C ALA A 110 -11.79 35.69 18.80
N LEU A 111 -11.90 34.52 18.13
CA LEU A 111 -12.76 34.32 16.95
C LEU A 111 -14.26 34.42 17.29
N VAL A 112 -14.68 33.94 18.46
CA VAL A 112 -16.07 34.08 18.93
C VAL A 112 -16.41 35.54 19.26
N VAL A 113 -15.45 36.31 19.77
CA VAL A 113 -15.70 37.68 20.25
C VAL A 113 -15.57 38.73 19.13
N LYS A 114 -14.76 38.50 18.08
CA LYS A 114 -14.57 39.46 16.96
C LYS A 114 -14.36 38.77 15.59
N PRO A 115 -15.41 38.30 14.91
CA PRO A 115 -15.30 37.63 13.60
C PRO A 115 -14.85 38.57 12.46
N GLU A 116 -14.98 39.89 12.62
CA GLU A 116 -14.68 40.90 11.59
C GLU A 116 -13.18 41.22 11.42
N LEU A 117 -12.28 40.67 12.26
CA LEU A 117 -10.84 41.00 12.24
C LEU A 117 -9.97 40.00 11.46
N PHE A 118 -10.48 38.81 11.13
CA PHE A 118 -9.72 37.76 10.46
C PHE A 118 -10.33 37.43 9.09
N GLY A 119 -10.42 38.46 8.24
CA GLY A 119 -10.49 38.29 6.80
C GLY A 119 -9.15 37.74 6.29
N ARG A 120 -9.07 36.42 6.11
CA ARG A 120 -8.09 35.78 5.24
C ARG A 120 -8.59 34.40 4.85
N ASP A 121 -8.74 34.18 3.55
CA ASP A 121 -9.03 32.91 2.90
C ASP A 121 -7.97 31.85 3.26
N ALA A 122 -8.10 31.23 4.42
CA ALA A 122 -7.42 29.99 4.73
C ALA A 122 -8.32 28.87 4.22
N ARG A 123 -8.10 28.46 2.96
CA ARG A 123 -8.52 27.16 2.48
C ARG A 123 -7.76 26.12 3.29
N THR A 124 -8.35 25.70 4.40
CA THR A 124 -8.00 24.45 5.07
C THR A 124 -8.18 23.35 4.02
N ASP A 125 -7.11 22.61 3.71
CA ASP A 125 -7.22 21.30 3.04
C ASP A 125 -7.92 20.34 4.02
N GLU A 126 -9.22 20.56 4.18
CA GLU A 126 -10.16 19.50 4.47
C GLU A 126 -10.07 18.60 3.23
N GLN A 127 -9.77 17.30 3.41
CA GLN A 127 -10.08 16.30 2.39
C GLN A 127 -11.59 16.33 2.14
N ALA A 128 -12.04 17.33 1.40
CA ALA A 128 -13.34 17.36 0.78
C ALA A 128 -13.34 16.15 -0.14
N SER A 129 -14.16 15.16 0.21
CA SER A 129 -14.54 14.09 -0.71
C SER A 129 -14.82 14.75 -2.05
N ALA A 130 -14.00 14.47 -3.06
CA ALA A 130 -14.13 15.14 -4.35
C ALA A 130 -15.58 14.94 -4.83
N PRO A 131 -16.25 16.00 -5.30
CA PRO A 131 -17.67 15.91 -5.64
C PRO A 131 -17.85 14.83 -6.71
N LEU A 132 -18.83 13.94 -6.50
CA LEU A 132 -19.13 12.89 -7.45
C LEU A 132 -19.88 13.50 -8.64
N LEU A 133 -19.22 13.54 -9.79
CA LEU A 133 -19.71 14.16 -11.02
C LEU A 133 -20.42 13.12 -11.90
N THR A 134 -21.72 13.26 -12.06
CA THR A 134 -22.52 12.39 -12.95
C THR A 134 -22.09 12.55 -14.41
N MET A 135 -21.88 11.42 -15.08
CA MET A 135 -21.55 11.38 -16.51
C MET A 135 -22.81 11.47 -17.37
N ALA A 136 -22.73 12.18 -18.48
CA ALA A 136 -23.76 12.24 -19.50
C ALA A 136 -23.73 10.99 -20.40
N LYS A 137 -24.90 10.57 -20.89
CA LYS A 137 -25.00 9.44 -21.82
C LYS A 137 -24.71 9.92 -23.25
N VAL A 138 -23.73 9.29 -23.88
CA VAL A 138 -23.38 9.53 -25.29
C VAL A 138 -24.03 8.50 -26.19
N SER A 139 -24.17 7.27 -25.71
CA SER A 139 -24.90 6.18 -26.37
C SER A 139 -26.14 5.79 -25.57
N GLU A 140 -27.16 5.27 -26.25
CA GLU A 140 -28.35 4.69 -25.60
C GLU A 140 -27.95 3.42 -24.84
N THR A 141 -27.74 3.57 -23.52
CA THR A 141 -27.43 2.46 -22.62
C THR A 141 -28.15 2.64 -21.28
N PRO A 142 -28.50 1.54 -20.60
CA PRO A 142 -29.01 1.58 -19.22
C PRO A 142 -27.92 1.92 -18.19
N ILE A 143 -26.64 1.96 -18.60
CA ILE A 143 -25.50 2.24 -17.73
C ILE A 143 -25.59 3.67 -17.19
N ASN A 144 -25.34 3.83 -15.89
CA ASN A 144 -25.15 5.12 -15.24
C ASN A 144 -23.80 5.13 -14.53
N ALA A 145 -23.05 6.20 -14.69
CA ALA A 145 -21.75 6.33 -14.06
C ALA A 145 -21.53 7.75 -13.53
N SER A 146 -20.73 7.84 -12.47
CA SER A 146 -20.23 9.10 -11.95
C SER A 146 -18.77 8.97 -11.59
N VAL A 147 -18.03 10.07 -11.67
CA VAL A 147 -16.59 10.13 -11.43
C VAL A 147 -16.23 11.16 -10.37
N ALA A 148 -15.23 10.86 -9.56
CA ALA A 148 -14.62 11.79 -8.63
C ALA A 148 -13.14 11.96 -9.01
N LEU A 149 -12.66 13.20 -9.05
CA LEU A 149 -11.28 13.50 -9.39
C LEU A 149 -10.56 14.06 -8.17
N THR A 150 -9.44 13.44 -7.82
CA THR A 150 -8.56 13.92 -6.75
C THR A 150 -7.20 14.29 -7.35
N GLY A 151 -6.92 15.59 -7.37
CA GLY A 151 -5.63 16.11 -7.82
C GLY A 151 -4.53 15.91 -6.77
N TYR A 152 -3.34 15.58 -7.26
CA TYR A 152 -2.10 15.45 -6.48
C TYR A 152 -0.97 16.19 -7.21
N GLY A 153 0.13 16.47 -6.50
CA GLY A 153 1.31 17.11 -7.11
C GLY A 153 1.99 16.28 -8.22
N TRP A 154 1.64 14.99 -8.35
CA TRP A 154 2.17 14.09 -9.39
C TRP A 154 1.17 13.81 -10.53
N GLY A 155 -0.08 14.28 -10.43
CA GLY A 155 -1.13 13.95 -11.39
C GLY A 155 -2.51 13.83 -10.73
N THR A 156 -3.41 13.05 -11.33
CA THR A 156 -4.81 12.93 -10.88
C THR A 156 -5.19 11.48 -10.68
N ARG A 157 -5.86 11.19 -9.56
CA ARG A 157 -6.61 9.95 -9.34
C ARG A 157 -8.05 10.15 -9.74
N ILE A 158 -8.62 9.18 -10.44
CA ILE A 158 -10.01 9.21 -10.87
C ILE A 158 -10.67 7.93 -10.37
N ASP A 159 -11.67 8.11 -9.52
CA ASP A 159 -12.52 7.04 -9.01
C ASP A 159 -13.87 7.11 -9.70
N MET A 160 -14.39 5.98 -10.17
CA MET A 160 -15.68 5.90 -10.85
C MET A 160 -16.61 4.97 -10.07
N ALA A 161 -17.90 5.32 -10.03
CA ALA A 161 -18.97 4.40 -9.67
C ALA A 161 -19.85 4.16 -10.89
N CYS A 162 -19.94 2.90 -11.33
CA CYS A 162 -20.66 2.51 -12.54
C CYS A 162 -21.71 1.47 -12.20
N SER A 163 -22.99 1.79 -12.41
CA SER A 163 -24.11 0.87 -12.26
C SER A 163 -24.67 0.51 -13.63
N TYR A 164 -24.98 -0.76 -13.83
CA TYR A 164 -25.37 -1.29 -15.15
C TYR A 164 -26.88 -1.38 -15.34
N GLY A 165 -27.69 -1.19 -14.29
CA GLY A 165 -29.13 -1.45 -14.38
C GLY A 165 -29.41 -2.91 -14.77
N ASP A 166 -30.32 -3.09 -15.73
CA ASP A 166 -30.71 -4.38 -16.34
C ASP A 166 -29.85 -4.77 -17.57
N TRP A 167 -28.74 -4.06 -17.81
CA TRP A 167 -27.78 -4.41 -18.84
C TRP A 167 -27.29 -5.84 -18.64
N GLY A 168 -27.22 -6.64 -19.70
CA GLY A 168 -26.90 -8.07 -19.66
C GLY A 168 -28.00 -9.02 -19.13
N GLN A 169 -29.14 -8.54 -18.61
CA GLN A 169 -30.22 -9.39 -18.07
C GLN A 169 -31.43 -9.56 -19.01
N SER A 170 -31.73 -8.59 -19.87
CA SER A 170 -32.80 -8.74 -20.86
C SER A 170 -32.32 -9.56 -22.07
N PRO A 171 -33.20 -10.33 -22.73
CA PRO A 171 -32.85 -11.05 -23.97
C PRO A 171 -32.44 -10.13 -25.14
N HIS A 172 -32.67 -8.82 -24.99
CA HIS A 172 -32.22 -7.76 -25.90
C HIS A 172 -30.97 -7.02 -25.39
N SER A 173 -30.46 -7.38 -24.21
CA SER A 173 -29.28 -6.74 -23.64
C SER A 173 -28.00 -7.30 -24.23
N THR A 174 -27.02 -6.42 -24.42
CA THR A 174 -25.66 -6.81 -24.81
C THR A 174 -25.06 -7.77 -23.77
N PRO A 175 -24.37 -8.85 -24.16
CA PRO A 175 -23.63 -9.71 -23.24
C PRO A 175 -22.66 -8.91 -22.36
N PRO A 176 -22.17 -9.46 -21.23
CA PRO A 176 -21.07 -8.85 -20.49
C PRO A 176 -19.90 -8.48 -21.42
N GLN A 177 -19.40 -7.25 -21.31
CA GLN A 177 -18.30 -6.74 -22.14
C GLN A 177 -17.29 -5.97 -21.29
N ASP A 178 -16.05 -5.97 -21.75
CA ASP A 178 -14.98 -5.19 -21.14
C ASP A 178 -15.15 -3.70 -21.43
N LEU A 179 -15.16 -2.92 -20.35
CA LEU A 179 -15.30 -1.47 -20.34
C LEU A 179 -14.00 -0.82 -19.93
N GLY A 180 -13.76 0.37 -20.45
CA GLY A 180 -12.56 1.17 -20.18
C GLY A 180 -12.90 2.55 -19.65
N MET A 181 -12.09 3.05 -18.73
CA MET A 181 -12.09 4.45 -18.31
C MET A 181 -10.96 5.17 -19.05
N VAL A 182 -11.32 6.16 -19.86
CA VAL A 182 -10.40 6.93 -20.69
C VAL A 182 -10.40 8.38 -20.24
N VAL A 183 -9.22 8.94 -20.02
CA VAL A 183 -8.99 10.36 -19.77
C VAL A 183 -8.64 11.05 -21.07
N VAL A 184 -9.27 12.19 -21.34
CA VAL A 184 -9.01 13.03 -22.51
C VAL A 184 -8.44 14.36 -22.03
N GLY A 185 -7.24 14.73 -22.50
CA GLY A 185 -6.61 16.01 -22.19
C GLY A 185 -7.14 17.15 -23.05
N HIS A 186 -6.93 18.40 -22.62
CA HIS A 186 -7.20 19.59 -23.45
C HIS A 186 -6.37 19.63 -24.74
N ASP A 187 -5.20 19.00 -24.73
CA ASP A 187 -4.32 18.81 -25.89
C ASP A 187 -4.81 17.71 -26.86
N GLY A 188 -5.90 17.00 -26.51
CA GLY A 188 -6.46 15.90 -27.30
C GLY A 188 -5.82 14.54 -27.04
N THR A 189 -4.86 14.44 -26.12
CA THR A 189 -4.32 13.14 -25.70
C THR A 189 -5.41 12.27 -25.08
N ARG A 190 -5.34 10.96 -25.32
CA ARG A 190 -6.31 9.98 -24.80
C ARG A 190 -5.56 8.83 -24.15
N SER A 191 -5.88 8.57 -22.88
CA SER A 191 -5.22 7.54 -22.08
C SER A 191 -6.26 6.68 -21.37
N GLN A 192 -6.26 5.37 -21.64
CA GLN A 192 -7.07 4.42 -20.89
C GLN A 192 -6.36 4.09 -19.56
N ILE A 193 -7.01 4.41 -18.44
CA ILE A 193 -6.43 4.33 -17.11
C ILE A 193 -6.99 3.17 -16.27
N ALA A 194 -8.10 2.57 -16.69
CA ALA A 194 -8.66 1.38 -16.07
C ALA A 194 -9.46 0.55 -17.09
N THR A 195 -9.53 -0.76 -16.86
CA THR A 195 -10.33 -1.71 -17.65
C THR A 195 -11.01 -2.70 -16.70
N TRP A 196 -12.26 -3.04 -16.94
CA TRP A 196 -13.00 -4.00 -16.13
C TRP A 196 -14.15 -4.64 -16.91
N LEU A 197 -14.61 -5.79 -16.47
CA LEU A 197 -15.79 -6.45 -17.04
C LEU A 197 -17.08 -5.82 -16.47
N GLY A 198 -17.95 -5.34 -17.34
CA GLY A 198 -19.29 -4.90 -16.96
C GLY A 198 -20.18 -6.09 -16.64
N LEU A 199 -20.77 -6.13 -15.43
CA LEU A 199 -21.64 -7.22 -14.98
C LEU A 199 -22.98 -6.69 -14.49
N SER A 200 -24.06 -7.23 -15.05
CA SER A 200 -25.44 -6.88 -14.70
C SER A 200 -25.73 -6.98 -13.20
N GLY A 201 -26.53 -6.08 -12.64
CA GLY A 201 -26.98 -6.15 -11.24
C GLY A 201 -25.92 -5.84 -10.18
N ALA A 202 -24.67 -5.55 -10.58
CA ALA A 202 -23.62 -5.07 -9.70
C ALA A 202 -23.29 -3.59 -9.96
N THR A 203 -22.62 -2.96 -9.00
CA THR A 203 -21.98 -1.65 -9.19
C THR A 203 -20.48 -1.86 -9.19
N ALA A 204 -19.81 -1.46 -10.27
CA ALA A 204 -18.36 -1.48 -10.35
C ALA A 204 -17.78 -0.17 -9.80
N LEU A 205 -16.65 -0.27 -9.10
CA LEU A 205 -15.93 0.87 -8.51
C LEU A 205 -14.49 0.94 -9.06
N PRO A 206 -14.27 1.11 -10.38
CA PRO A 206 -12.92 1.16 -10.92
C PRO A 206 -12.22 2.47 -10.52
N SER A 207 -10.91 2.38 -10.38
CA SER A 207 -10.02 3.49 -10.04
C SER A 207 -8.81 3.46 -10.95
N GLY A 208 -8.36 4.63 -11.39
CA GLY A 208 -7.16 4.77 -12.21
C GLY A 208 -6.45 6.08 -11.92
N THR A 209 -5.19 6.17 -12.34
CA THR A 209 -4.37 7.37 -12.19
C THR A 209 -3.82 7.82 -13.54
N THR A 210 -3.58 9.12 -13.66
CA THR A 210 -2.94 9.76 -14.81
C THR A 210 -1.91 10.77 -14.31
N PRO A 211 -0.76 10.96 -14.99
CA PRO A 211 0.17 12.04 -14.66
C PRO A 211 -0.38 13.44 -15.01
N MET A 212 -1.49 13.52 -15.74
CA MET A 212 -2.17 14.77 -16.09
C MET A 212 -2.73 15.46 -14.84
N ALA A 213 -2.51 16.77 -14.70
CA ALA A 213 -3.12 17.56 -13.64
C ALA A 213 -4.63 17.68 -13.86
N ALA A 214 -5.41 17.86 -12.78
CA ALA A 214 -6.87 17.84 -12.88
C ALA A 214 -7.41 18.91 -13.84
N ASP A 215 -6.78 20.09 -13.85
CA ASP A 215 -7.15 21.23 -14.71
C ASP A 215 -6.76 21.03 -16.19
N ASP A 216 -5.91 20.04 -16.48
CA ASP A 216 -5.53 19.69 -17.86
C ASP A 216 -6.46 18.63 -18.47
N ILE A 217 -7.35 18.02 -17.66
CA ILE A 217 -8.29 17.00 -18.09
C ILE A 217 -9.53 17.69 -18.68
N LYS A 218 -9.75 17.48 -19.97
CA LYS A 218 -10.93 17.95 -20.69
C LYS A 218 -12.16 17.08 -20.39
N ALA A 219 -11.99 15.77 -20.39
CA ALA A 219 -13.10 14.84 -20.17
C ALA A 219 -12.65 13.50 -19.62
N VAL A 220 -13.57 12.83 -18.90
CA VAL A 220 -13.47 11.42 -18.53
C VAL A 220 -14.56 10.66 -19.28
N GLN A 221 -14.19 9.57 -19.94
CA GLN A 221 -15.06 8.77 -20.78
C GLN A 221 -15.14 7.33 -20.28
N LEU A 222 -16.34 6.75 -20.34
CA LEU A 222 -16.56 5.32 -20.27
C LEU A 222 -16.70 4.80 -21.69
N VAL A 223 -15.83 3.88 -22.08
CA VAL A 223 -15.80 3.32 -23.43
C VAL A 223 -16.02 1.82 -23.40
N SER A 224 -16.58 1.28 -24.48
CA SER A 224 -16.47 -0.15 -24.78
C SER A 224 -15.08 -0.42 -25.34
N THR A 225 -14.36 -1.39 -24.77
CA THR A 225 -12.99 -1.72 -25.22
C THR A 225 -12.95 -2.51 -26.53
N HIS A 226 -14.07 -3.13 -26.90
CA HIS A 226 -14.16 -3.94 -28.12
C HIS A 226 -14.15 -3.07 -29.39
N ASP A 227 -14.91 -1.97 -29.39
CA ASP A 227 -15.14 -1.09 -30.54
C ASP A 227 -14.65 0.36 -30.30
N GLY A 228 -14.15 0.68 -29.10
CA GLY A 228 -13.69 2.02 -28.74
C GLY A 228 -14.82 3.05 -28.61
N ARG A 229 -16.09 2.62 -28.63
CA ARG A 229 -17.24 3.51 -28.62
C ARG A 229 -17.42 4.16 -27.25
N VAL A 230 -17.64 5.47 -27.23
CA VAL A 230 -17.94 6.22 -26.01
C VAL A 230 -19.40 5.98 -25.61
N LEU A 231 -19.59 5.45 -24.42
CA LEU A 231 -20.91 5.14 -23.87
C LEU A 231 -21.42 6.29 -22.99
N LEU A 232 -20.56 6.76 -22.09
CA LEU A 232 -20.82 7.88 -21.19
C LEU A 232 -19.61 8.81 -21.15
N GLU A 233 -19.83 10.08 -20.87
CA GLU A 233 -18.79 11.09 -20.77
C GLU A 233 -19.10 12.14 -19.70
N LYS A 234 -18.07 12.59 -18.97
CA LYS A 234 -18.11 13.81 -18.17
C LYS A 234 -17.07 14.79 -18.70
N GLN A 235 -17.54 15.89 -19.27
CA GLN A 235 -16.71 17.07 -19.55
C GLN A 235 -16.43 17.81 -18.24
N LEU A 236 -15.20 18.31 -18.08
CA LEU A 236 -14.73 19.05 -16.91
C LEU A 236 -14.54 20.55 -17.21
#